data_AF-A0A9E3YCY5-F1
#
_entry.id   AF-A0A9E3YCY5-F1
#
_cell.length_a   1.000
_cell.length_b   1.000
_cell.length_c   1.000
_cell.angle_alpha   90.00
_cell.angle_beta   90.00
_cell.angle_gamma   90.00
#
_symmetry.space_group_name_H-M   'P 1'
#
loop_
_entity.id
_entity.type
_entity.pdbx_description
1 polymer ?
#
loop_
_entity_poly.entity_id
_entity_poly.type
_entity_poly.pdbx_seq_one_letter_code
_entity_poly.pdbx_strand_id
1 'polypeptide(L)'
;ALVETTRVWAHSAARIDPAWLVEVGDHMVRRSYGDPYWDAVRGSASALERATIFGLTIHDNKPVQLGRVDPDLAREMFIRHALVGGEWHQRHHFVARNMQRIREVLDLEARSRRGDLLAGDEDLVDWFAQRIPEHITTVAHFDAWWRRRRKKSPHLLDLDVDDLIDTADELDQDDFPSTWRHGDAELPIEYVFAPGLPDDGATVVVDEALLSALDPAEFEWHVPGRRHEIVTHLVRALPKEWRRRFVPVPDTVNQLLADLEAQPGVRLVDAVRRELGRRAGEPIPADLLTMDSVPDHLRMRFRVVDAKSTELASGLDLAALKD
;
A
#
# COMPACT_ATOMS: atom_id res chain seq x y z
N ALA A 1 57.16 -14.88 -7.58
CA ALA A 1 57.05 -15.89 -8.66
C ALA A 1 56.36 -17.14 -8.12
N LEU A 2 55.47 -17.75 -8.91
CA LEU A 2 54.90 -19.06 -8.63
C LEU A 2 55.84 -20.12 -9.21
N VAL A 3 56.18 -21.14 -8.42
CA VAL A 3 57.05 -22.26 -8.83
C VAL A 3 56.30 -23.55 -8.56
N GLU A 4 56.16 -24.37 -9.60
CA GLU A 4 55.48 -25.66 -9.52
C GLU A 4 56.53 -26.77 -9.40
N THR A 5 56.48 -27.51 -8.31
CA THR A 5 57.33 -28.69 -8.08
C THR A 5 56.43 -29.91 -7.87
N THR A 6 56.28 -30.40 -6.63
CA THR A 6 55.25 -31.38 -6.26
C THR A 6 53.94 -30.72 -5.83
N ARG A 7 53.98 -29.41 -5.53
CA ARG A 7 52.85 -28.51 -5.28
C ARG A 7 53.19 -27.13 -5.87
N VAL A 8 52.20 -26.26 -6.02
CA VAL A 8 52.41 -24.87 -6.44
C VAL A 8 52.84 -24.04 -5.22
N TRP A 9 54.02 -23.42 -5.28
CA TRP A 9 54.59 -22.59 -4.22
C TRP A 9 54.78 -21.14 -4.66
N ALA A 10 54.50 -20.18 -3.77
CA ALA A 10 54.75 -18.75 -4.01
C ALA A 10 56.01 -18.28 -3.27
N HIS A 11 57.08 -17.95 -4.00
CA HIS A 11 58.41 -17.63 -3.42
C HIS A 11 58.59 -16.14 -3.05
N SER A 12 57.56 -15.31 -3.26
CA SER A 12 57.62 -13.85 -3.01
C SER A 12 56.28 -13.34 -2.47
N ALA A 13 55.74 -14.04 -1.48
CA ALA A 13 54.49 -13.64 -0.84
C ALA A 13 54.74 -12.49 0.15
N ALA A 14 54.00 -11.40 0.01
CA ALA A 14 53.92 -10.34 0.99
C ALA A 14 52.49 -10.28 1.54
N ARG A 15 52.34 -9.88 2.80
CA ARG A 15 51.03 -9.61 3.36
C ARG A 15 50.47 -8.35 2.71
N ILE A 16 49.23 -8.42 2.25
CA ILE A 16 48.48 -7.27 1.74
C ILE A 16 47.29 -6.98 2.65
N ASP A 17 46.92 -5.71 2.78
CA ASP A 17 45.62 -5.32 3.30
C ASP A 17 44.59 -5.43 2.16
N PRO A 18 43.47 -6.16 2.34
CA PRO A 18 42.40 -6.24 1.35
C PRO A 18 41.88 -4.87 0.90
N ALA A 19 41.89 -3.84 1.75
CA ALA A 19 41.43 -2.51 1.40
C ALA A 19 42.23 -1.89 0.24
N TRP A 20 43.51 -2.22 0.09
CA TRP A 20 44.36 -1.73 -1.00
C TRP A 20 43.93 -2.24 -2.37
N LEU A 21 43.25 -3.40 -2.42
CA LEU A 21 42.79 -4.00 -3.68
C LEU A 21 41.70 -3.17 -4.36
N VAL A 22 40.93 -2.38 -3.61
CA VAL A 22 39.90 -1.50 -4.15
C VAL A 22 40.52 -0.33 -4.91
N GLU A 23 41.64 0.21 -4.43
CA GLU A 23 42.30 1.37 -5.05
C GLU A 23 43.12 0.98 -6.28
N VAL A 24 43.83 -0.15 -6.22
CA VAL A 24 44.76 -0.58 -7.29
C VAL A 24 44.07 -1.44 -8.35
N GLY A 25 42.98 -2.13 -7.98
CA GLY A 25 42.34 -3.15 -8.79
C GLY A 25 40.86 -2.89 -9.09
N ASP A 26 40.39 -1.65 -9.03
CA ASP A 26 38.96 -1.29 -9.15
C ASP A 26 38.22 -2.01 -10.30
N HIS A 27 38.84 -2.06 -11.47
CA HIS A 27 38.32 -2.72 -12.68
C HIS A 27 38.14 -4.26 -12.56
N MET A 28 38.78 -4.89 -11.57
CA MET A 28 38.66 -6.33 -11.27
C MET A 28 37.71 -6.60 -10.11
N VAL A 29 37.23 -5.56 -9.42
CA VAL A 29 36.31 -5.69 -8.28
C VAL A 29 34.89 -5.85 -8.79
N ARG A 30 34.24 -6.94 -8.38
CA ARG A 30 32.81 -7.15 -8.58
C ARG A 30 32.04 -6.63 -7.39
N ARG A 31 31.17 -5.65 -7.61
CA ARG A 31 30.30 -5.04 -6.60
C ARG A 31 28.88 -5.59 -6.73
N SER A 32 28.26 -5.85 -5.60
CA SER A 32 26.83 -6.16 -5.49
C SER A 32 26.25 -5.33 -4.35
N TYR A 33 25.02 -4.87 -4.53
CA TYR A 33 24.30 -4.06 -3.56
C TYR A 33 23.12 -4.87 -3.01
N GLY A 34 22.93 -4.84 -1.69
CA GLY A 34 21.75 -5.39 -1.03
C GLY A 34 20.54 -4.45 -1.14
N ASP A 35 19.47 -4.80 -0.43
CA ASP A 35 18.21 -4.04 -0.46
C ASP A 35 18.41 -2.59 -0.02
N PRO A 36 17.89 -1.61 -0.78
CA PRO A 36 17.90 -0.21 -0.41
C PRO A 36 17.11 0.05 0.88
N TYR A 37 17.61 0.98 1.70
CA TYR A 37 16.92 1.43 2.91
C TYR A 37 17.12 2.94 3.12
N TRP A 38 16.15 3.58 3.78
CA TRP A 38 16.26 4.97 4.17
C TRP A 38 17.06 5.12 5.46
N ASP A 39 18.09 5.96 5.46
CA ASP A 39 18.85 6.32 6.67
C ASP A 39 18.44 7.74 7.10
N ALA A 40 17.47 7.84 8.01
CA ALA A 40 16.94 9.12 8.49
C ALA A 40 17.99 9.98 9.23
N VAL A 41 19.03 9.36 9.79
CA VAL A 41 20.13 10.07 10.47
C VAL A 41 21.03 10.74 9.44
N ARG A 42 21.34 10.04 8.34
CA ARG A 42 22.13 10.59 7.23
C ARG A 42 21.29 11.42 6.25
N GLY A 43 19.96 11.28 6.28
CA GLY A 43 19.06 11.92 5.34
C GLY A 43 19.29 11.48 3.90
N SER A 44 19.55 10.19 3.68
CA SER A 44 19.82 9.65 2.35
C SER A 44 19.49 8.16 2.25
N ALA A 45 19.00 7.74 1.09
CA ALA A 45 18.90 6.33 0.76
C ALA A 45 20.28 5.68 0.72
N SER A 46 20.40 4.49 1.32
CA SER A 46 21.63 3.73 1.46
C SER A 46 21.41 2.28 1.06
N ALA A 47 22.48 1.60 0.68
CA ALA A 47 22.49 0.15 0.45
C ALA A 47 23.76 -0.45 1.03
N LEU A 48 23.72 -1.74 1.34
CA LEU A 48 24.89 -2.50 1.77
C LEU A 48 25.66 -3.01 0.55
N GLU A 49 26.87 -2.51 0.35
CA GLU A 49 27.78 -2.96 -0.70
C GLU A 49 28.60 -4.17 -0.22
N ARG A 50 28.64 -5.20 -1.07
CA ARG A 50 29.60 -6.30 -1.00
C ARG A 50 30.54 -6.21 -2.20
N ALA A 51 31.84 -6.24 -1.95
CA ALA A 51 32.88 -6.21 -2.97
C ALA A 51 33.68 -7.51 -2.95
N THR A 52 33.85 -8.12 -4.12
CA THR A 52 34.60 -9.37 -4.30
C THR A 52 35.60 -9.26 -5.43
N ILE A 53 36.70 -10.00 -5.33
CA ILE A 53 37.74 -10.10 -6.37
C ILE A 53 38.14 -11.56 -6.51
N PHE A 54 37.97 -12.14 -7.70
CA PHE A 54 38.22 -13.57 -7.96
C PHE A 54 37.61 -14.54 -6.92
N GLY A 55 36.43 -14.22 -6.39
CA GLY A 55 35.73 -15.04 -5.37
C GLY A 55 36.18 -14.78 -3.93
N LEU A 56 37.16 -13.89 -3.71
CA LEU A 56 37.56 -13.44 -2.38
C LEU A 56 36.79 -12.18 -1.99
N THR A 57 36.22 -12.16 -0.79
CA THR A 57 35.52 -11.00 -0.24
C THR A 57 36.53 -9.94 0.20
N ILE A 58 36.43 -8.74 -0.36
CA ILE A 58 37.19 -7.56 0.07
C ILE A 58 36.51 -6.95 1.29
N HIS A 59 35.22 -6.65 1.15
CA HIS A 59 34.36 -6.21 2.24
C HIS A 59 32.94 -6.72 2.04
N ASP A 60 32.26 -6.91 3.15
CA ASP A 60 30.86 -7.28 3.20
C ASP A 60 30.12 -6.29 4.09
N ASN A 61 28.90 -5.91 3.70
CA ASN A 61 28.04 -4.97 4.42
C ASN A 61 28.62 -3.56 4.62
N LYS A 62 29.31 -3.01 3.61
CA LYS A 62 29.75 -1.61 3.66
C LYS A 62 28.58 -0.70 3.28
N PRO A 63 28.09 0.20 4.16
CA PRO A 63 27.03 1.11 3.79
C PRO A 63 27.53 2.12 2.75
N VAL A 64 26.80 2.23 1.64
CA VAL A 64 27.06 3.19 0.57
C VAL A 64 25.80 4.00 0.29
N GLN A 65 25.97 5.26 -0.11
CA GLN A 65 24.85 6.10 -0.54
C GLN A 65 24.31 5.58 -1.86
N LEU A 66 23.00 5.30 -1.89
CA LEU A 66 22.33 4.77 -3.06
C LEU A 66 22.41 5.72 -4.23
N GLY A 67 22.38 7.04 -4.00
CA GLY A 67 22.43 8.04 -5.07
C GLY A 67 23.70 8.05 -5.93
N ARG A 68 24.74 7.28 -5.57
CA ARG A 68 25.92 7.05 -6.42
C ARG A 68 25.77 5.86 -7.38
N VAL A 69 24.82 4.98 -7.07
CA VAL A 69 24.57 3.72 -7.77
C VAL A 69 23.29 3.85 -8.59
N ASP A 70 22.22 4.31 -7.95
CA ASP A 70 20.90 4.53 -8.51
C ASP A 70 20.37 5.89 -8.02
N PRO A 71 20.62 6.98 -8.76
CA PRO A 71 20.16 8.32 -8.37
C PRO A 71 18.64 8.45 -8.44
N ASP A 72 17.97 7.72 -9.33
CA ASP A 72 16.53 7.82 -9.54
C ASP A 72 15.79 7.20 -8.36
N LEU A 73 16.16 5.97 -7.97
CA LEU A 73 15.59 5.32 -6.79
C LEU A 73 15.95 6.08 -5.51
N ALA A 74 17.17 6.61 -5.39
CA ALA A 74 17.55 7.42 -4.24
C ALA A 74 16.71 8.69 -4.10
N ARG A 75 16.35 9.32 -5.23
CA ARG A 75 15.45 10.48 -5.25
C ARG A 75 14.04 10.10 -4.86
N GLU A 76 13.49 9.01 -5.41
CA GLU A 76 12.18 8.51 -5.04
C GLU A 76 12.09 8.25 -3.53
N MET A 77 13.06 7.50 -2.99
CA MET A 77 13.15 7.22 -1.56
C MET A 77 13.30 8.50 -0.72
N PHE A 78 14.06 9.49 -1.19
CA PHE A 78 14.16 10.79 -0.50
C PHE A 78 12.80 11.48 -0.43
N ILE A 79 12.07 11.57 -1.56
CA ILE A 79 10.76 12.23 -1.59
C ILE A 79 9.78 11.48 -0.67
N ARG A 80 9.68 10.16 -0.85
CA ARG A 80 8.76 9.30 -0.09
C ARG A 80 9.02 9.36 1.41
N HIS A 81 10.24 9.04 1.85
CA HIS A 81 10.52 8.93 3.28
C HIS A 81 10.68 10.31 3.95
N ALA A 82 11.38 11.25 3.33
CA ALA A 82 11.68 12.52 3.98
C ALA A 82 10.55 13.55 3.84
N LEU A 83 10.01 13.75 2.64
CA LEU A 83 9.06 14.83 2.37
C LEU A 83 7.62 14.42 2.66
N VAL A 84 7.23 13.20 2.29
CA VAL A 84 5.90 12.66 2.55
C VAL A 84 5.85 12.01 3.94
N GLY A 85 6.71 11.03 4.22
CA GLY A 85 6.76 10.31 5.49
C GLY A 85 7.34 11.11 6.67
N GLY A 86 7.94 12.28 6.42
CA GLY A 86 8.49 13.13 7.48
C GLY A 86 9.71 12.56 8.21
N GLU A 87 10.38 11.54 7.66
CA GLU A 87 11.52 10.83 8.26
C GLU A 87 12.84 11.62 8.14
N TRP A 88 12.85 12.86 8.64
CA TRP A 88 14.00 13.76 8.64
C TRP A 88 13.94 14.78 9.78
N HIS A 89 15.08 15.39 10.12
CA HIS A 89 15.20 16.30 11.26
C HIS A 89 15.13 17.80 10.89
N GLN A 90 14.57 18.15 9.73
CA GLN A 90 14.56 19.54 9.23
C GLN A 90 13.26 20.29 9.55
N ARG A 91 13.37 21.58 9.89
CA ARG A 91 12.23 22.48 10.19
C ARG A 91 12.03 23.51 9.09
N HIS A 92 11.60 23.08 7.91
CA HIS A 92 11.25 24.00 6.83
C HIS A 92 9.84 24.56 7.06
N HIS A 93 9.63 25.86 6.80
CA HIS A 93 8.33 26.50 7.03
C HIS A 93 7.18 25.91 6.21
N PHE A 94 7.45 25.40 5.00
CA PHE A 94 6.42 24.76 4.17
C PHE A 94 5.86 23.49 4.82
N VAL A 95 6.69 22.74 5.57
CA VAL A 95 6.25 21.52 6.27
C VAL A 95 5.15 21.86 7.27
N ALA A 96 5.32 22.93 8.06
CA ALA A 96 4.31 23.35 9.01
C ALA A 96 3.00 23.82 8.33
N ARG A 97 3.12 24.47 7.16
CA ARG A 97 1.95 24.90 6.37
C ARG A 97 1.23 23.73 5.73
N ASN A 98 1.95 22.76 5.18
CA ASN A 98 1.39 21.55 4.59
C ASN A 98 0.68 20.71 5.66
N MET A 99 1.29 20.54 6.83
CA MET A 99 0.63 19.86 7.97
C MET A 99 -0.65 20.57 8.41
N GLN A 100 -0.68 21.91 8.36
CA GLN A 100 -1.90 22.65 8.65
C GLN A 100 -2.96 22.43 7.56
N ARG A 101 -2.56 22.41 6.29
CA ARG A 101 -3.46 22.17 5.17
C ARG A 101 -4.07 20.78 5.19
N ILE A 102 -3.27 19.75 5.44
CA ILE A 102 -3.73 18.37 5.60
C ILE A 102 -4.78 18.29 6.71
N ARG A 103 -4.57 18.95 7.86
CA ARG A 103 -5.58 19.01 8.92
C ARG A 103 -6.88 19.70 8.50
N GLU A 104 -6.79 20.78 7.71
CA GLU A 104 -7.98 21.45 7.18
C GLU A 104 -8.80 20.52 6.29
N VAL A 105 -8.14 19.69 5.49
CA VAL A 105 -8.77 18.67 4.63
C VAL A 105 -9.39 17.54 5.47
N LEU A 106 -8.66 17.00 6.45
CA LEU A 106 -9.20 16.00 7.38
C LEU A 106 -10.40 16.53 8.19
N ASP A 107 -10.38 17.80 8.61
CA ASP A 107 -11.52 18.44 9.28
C ASP A 107 -12.70 18.65 8.32
N LEU A 108 -12.43 18.81 7.02
CA LEU A 108 -13.45 18.88 5.98
C LEU A 108 -14.11 17.51 5.80
N GLU A 109 -13.30 16.45 5.63
CA GLU A 109 -13.72 15.05 5.57
C GLU A 109 -14.64 14.67 6.72
N ALA A 110 -14.21 14.95 7.95
CA ALA A 110 -14.98 14.66 9.15
C ALA A 110 -16.32 15.43 9.19
N ARG A 111 -16.37 16.65 8.66
CA ARG A 111 -17.59 17.47 8.57
C ARG A 111 -18.51 17.00 7.44
N SER A 112 -17.94 16.56 6.32
CA SER A 112 -18.69 16.03 5.17
C SER A 112 -19.06 14.57 5.30
N ARG A 113 -18.55 13.85 6.32
CA ARG A 113 -18.66 12.39 6.46
C ARG A 113 -18.21 11.65 5.21
N ARG A 114 -17.14 12.14 4.57
CA ARG A 114 -16.48 11.53 3.41
C ARG A 114 -15.08 11.15 3.86
N GLY A 115 -14.72 9.88 3.74
CA GLY A 115 -13.51 9.30 4.35
C GLY A 115 -12.36 9.05 3.37
N ASP A 116 -12.48 9.58 2.15
CA ASP A 116 -11.66 9.27 0.98
C ASP A 116 -11.17 10.53 0.26
N LEU A 117 -11.36 11.72 0.83
CA LEU A 117 -11.08 13.00 0.15
C LEU A 117 -9.59 13.35 0.15
N LEU A 118 -8.78 12.74 1.01
CA LEU A 118 -7.34 13.01 1.11
C LEU A 118 -6.52 12.18 0.11
N ALA A 119 -5.81 12.86 -0.77
CA ALA A 119 -4.90 12.28 -1.76
C ALA A 119 -3.87 11.33 -1.11
N GLY A 120 -3.55 10.25 -1.83
CA GLY A 120 -2.67 9.21 -1.35
C GLY A 120 -1.20 9.63 -1.27
N ASP A 121 -0.40 8.80 -0.59
CA ASP A 121 1.05 9.01 -0.48
C ASP A 121 1.74 9.05 -1.86
N GLU A 122 1.24 8.30 -2.85
CA GLU A 122 1.78 8.30 -4.22
C GLU A 122 1.54 9.64 -4.94
N ASP A 123 0.34 10.23 -4.80
CA ASP A 123 0.03 11.53 -5.42
C ASP A 123 0.90 12.63 -4.84
N LEU A 124 1.14 12.58 -3.52
CA LEU A 124 2.08 13.48 -2.86
C LEU A 124 3.51 13.27 -3.34
N VAL A 125 3.95 12.02 -3.52
CA VAL A 125 5.27 11.70 -4.09
C VAL A 125 5.42 12.33 -5.48
N ASP A 126 4.44 12.13 -6.35
CA ASP A 126 4.44 12.66 -7.71
C ASP A 126 4.39 14.18 -7.74
N TRP A 127 3.57 14.78 -6.88
CA TRP A 127 3.46 16.23 -6.73
C TRP A 127 4.80 16.88 -6.36
N PHE A 128 5.53 16.28 -5.40
CA PHE A 128 6.87 16.71 -5.03
C PHE A 128 7.87 16.44 -6.16
N ALA A 129 7.78 15.28 -6.83
CA ALA A 129 8.66 14.90 -7.91
C ALA A 129 8.57 15.87 -9.10
N GLN A 130 7.40 16.44 -9.41
CA GLN A 130 7.27 17.43 -10.48
C GLN A 130 7.95 18.77 -10.15
N ARG A 131 8.12 19.09 -8.86
CA ARG A 131 8.63 20.40 -8.38
C ARG A 131 10.10 20.37 -7.96
N ILE A 132 10.61 19.20 -7.60
CA ILE A 132 11.97 19.01 -7.09
C ILE A 132 12.89 18.52 -8.22
N PRO A 133 14.04 19.17 -8.46
CA PRO A 133 14.96 18.72 -9.51
C PRO A 133 15.46 17.29 -9.33
N GLU A 134 15.76 16.62 -10.44
CA GLU A 134 16.22 15.21 -10.49
C GLU A 134 17.52 14.95 -9.71
N HIS A 135 18.41 15.93 -9.57
CA HIS A 135 19.67 15.77 -8.83
C HIS A 135 19.52 15.81 -7.30
N ILE A 136 18.30 16.03 -6.79
CA ILE A 136 18.02 16.09 -5.35
C ILE A 136 17.71 14.68 -4.83
N THR A 137 18.75 14.00 -4.35
CA THR A 137 18.70 12.61 -3.88
C THR A 137 18.90 12.46 -2.38
N THR A 138 19.18 13.56 -1.68
CA THR A 138 19.45 13.58 -0.24
C THR A 138 18.87 14.83 0.40
N VAL A 139 18.67 14.78 1.72
CA VAL A 139 18.28 15.94 2.53
C VAL A 139 19.27 17.09 2.36
N ALA A 140 20.57 16.80 2.32
CA ALA A 140 21.61 17.82 2.13
C ALA A 140 21.52 18.50 0.76
N HIS A 141 21.25 17.73 -0.31
CA HIS A 141 21.01 18.30 -1.64
C HIS A 141 19.78 19.21 -1.62
N PHE A 142 18.70 18.74 -0.99
CA PHE A 142 17.45 19.47 -0.86
C PHE A 142 17.64 20.79 -0.11
N ASP A 143 18.30 20.78 1.05
CA ASP A 143 18.52 21.98 1.85
C ASP A 143 19.31 23.05 1.09
N ALA A 144 20.35 22.63 0.37
CA ALA A 144 21.17 23.50 -0.45
C ALA A 144 20.36 24.15 -1.59
N TRP A 145 19.53 23.36 -2.27
CA TRP A 145 18.63 23.83 -3.32
C TRP A 145 17.53 24.74 -2.77
N TRP A 146 16.81 24.28 -1.75
CA TRP A 146 15.66 24.97 -1.16
C TRP A 146 16.04 26.33 -0.58
N ARG A 147 17.20 26.44 0.06
CA ARG A 147 17.73 27.72 0.58
C ARG A 147 17.85 28.79 -0.51
N ARG A 148 18.12 28.40 -1.75
CA ARG A 148 18.18 29.32 -2.91
C ARG A 148 16.79 29.50 -3.51
N ARG A 149 16.05 28.41 -3.71
CA ARG A 149 14.73 28.42 -4.38
C ARG A 149 13.70 29.22 -3.61
N ARG A 150 13.65 29.07 -2.28
CA ARG A 150 12.69 29.76 -1.40
C ARG A 150 12.76 31.29 -1.44
N LYS A 151 13.91 31.86 -1.84
CA LYS A 151 14.04 33.31 -2.02
C LYS A 151 13.25 33.84 -3.21
N LYS A 152 13.05 33.00 -4.23
CA LYS A 152 12.31 33.34 -5.44
C LYS A 152 10.87 32.84 -5.39
N SER A 153 10.65 31.66 -4.83
CA SER A 153 9.34 31.02 -4.75
C SER A 153 9.19 30.34 -3.38
N PRO A 154 8.85 31.12 -2.32
CA PRO A 154 8.76 30.61 -0.95
C PRO A 154 7.61 29.61 -0.73
N HIS A 155 6.62 29.62 -1.63
CA HIS A 155 5.41 28.78 -1.59
C HIS A 155 5.44 27.64 -2.63
N LEU A 156 6.59 27.37 -3.27
CA LEU A 156 6.69 26.33 -4.30
C LEU A 156 6.28 24.94 -3.80
N LEU A 157 6.52 24.67 -2.52
CA LEU A 157 6.26 23.39 -1.86
C LEU A 157 5.11 23.48 -0.86
N ASP A 158 4.26 24.51 -0.99
CA ASP A 158 3.05 24.64 -0.19
C ASP A 158 1.92 23.91 -0.91
N LEU A 159 1.30 22.96 -0.23
CA LEU A 159 0.13 22.23 -0.74
C LEU A 159 -1.11 23.13 -0.71
N ASP A 160 -1.86 23.13 -1.81
CA ASP A 160 -3.23 23.65 -1.82
C ASP A 160 -4.25 22.54 -1.50
N VAL A 161 -5.49 22.95 -1.26
CA VAL A 161 -6.61 22.02 -1.07
C VAL A 161 -6.78 21.14 -2.32
N ASP A 162 -6.73 21.73 -3.52
CA ASP A 162 -6.87 20.99 -4.79
C ASP A 162 -5.71 20.01 -5.05
N ASP A 163 -4.54 20.20 -4.42
CA ASP A 163 -3.42 19.26 -4.50
C ASP A 163 -3.55 18.09 -3.51
N LEU A 164 -4.46 18.22 -2.54
CA LEU A 164 -4.73 17.26 -1.48
C LEU A 164 -6.06 16.54 -1.67
N ILE A 165 -6.87 16.98 -2.61
CA ILE A 165 -8.10 16.31 -3.02
C ILE A 165 -7.74 15.45 -4.22
N ASP A 166 -8.02 14.17 -4.13
CA ASP A 166 -7.76 13.28 -5.26
C ASP A 166 -8.67 13.66 -6.44
N THR A 167 -8.10 13.82 -7.64
CA THR A 167 -8.90 14.01 -8.87
C THR A 167 -9.37 12.67 -9.45
N ALA A 168 -8.85 11.55 -8.93
CA ALA A 168 -9.39 10.21 -9.16
C ALA A 168 -10.68 9.92 -8.36
N ASP A 169 -11.12 10.83 -7.47
CA ASP A 169 -12.38 10.74 -6.72
C ASP A 169 -13.62 10.49 -7.60
N GLU A 170 -13.65 10.96 -8.85
CA GLU A 170 -14.76 10.67 -9.76
C GLU A 170 -14.75 9.21 -10.28
N LEU A 171 -13.57 8.58 -10.32
CA LEU A 171 -13.39 7.18 -10.73
C LEU A 171 -13.53 6.22 -9.53
N ASP A 172 -13.09 6.64 -8.33
CA ASP A 172 -13.19 5.85 -7.11
C ASP A 172 -14.57 5.91 -6.43
N GLN A 173 -15.39 6.95 -6.64
CA GLN A 173 -16.77 7.00 -6.09
C GLN A 173 -17.68 5.85 -6.57
N ASP A 174 -17.49 5.37 -7.80
CA ASP A 174 -18.24 4.21 -8.30
C ASP A 174 -17.79 2.90 -7.60
N ASP A 175 -16.51 2.82 -7.24
CA ASP A 175 -15.90 1.67 -6.57
C ASP A 175 -16.06 1.70 -5.04
N PHE A 176 -16.14 2.89 -4.45
CA PHE A 176 -16.27 3.18 -3.01
C PHE A 176 -17.36 4.25 -2.75
N PRO A 177 -18.64 3.94 -3.01
CA PRO A 177 -19.72 4.91 -2.85
C PRO A 177 -19.93 5.32 -1.39
N SER A 178 -20.22 6.60 -1.15
CA SER A 178 -20.57 7.10 0.19
C SER A 178 -21.92 6.60 0.72
N THR A 179 -22.72 5.95 -0.12
CA THR A 179 -24.06 5.45 0.23
C THR A 179 -24.33 4.09 -0.40
N TRP A 180 -24.93 3.20 0.37
CA TRP A 180 -25.51 1.94 -0.09
C TRP A 180 -26.99 2.11 -0.41
N ARG A 181 -27.42 1.70 -1.60
CA ARG A 181 -28.84 1.80 -2.02
C ARG A 181 -29.56 0.49 -1.76
N HIS A 182 -30.56 0.51 -0.88
CA HIS A 182 -31.48 -0.60 -0.64
C HIS A 182 -32.90 -0.19 -1.03
N GLY A 183 -33.36 -0.60 -2.22
CA GLY A 183 -34.62 -0.13 -2.79
C GLY A 183 -34.59 1.40 -2.99
N ASP A 184 -35.49 2.11 -2.31
CA ASP A 184 -35.56 3.58 -2.30
C ASP A 184 -34.78 4.21 -1.12
N ALA A 185 -34.21 3.41 -0.22
CA ALA A 185 -33.43 3.89 0.92
C ALA A 185 -31.95 4.04 0.56
N GLU A 186 -31.33 5.11 1.08
CA GLU A 186 -29.89 5.35 1.00
C GLU A 186 -29.30 5.26 2.40
N LEU A 187 -28.39 4.29 2.60
CA LEU A 187 -27.71 4.04 3.86
C LEU A 187 -26.29 4.60 3.76
N PRO A 188 -25.86 5.52 4.64
CA PRO A 188 -24.49 6.04 4.61
C PRO A 188 -23.46 4.94 4.81
N ILE A 189 -22.34 5.01 4.09
CA ILE A 189 -21.16 4.15 4.29
C ILE A 189 -20.04 5.01 4.87
N GLU A 190 -19.44 4.55 5.96
CA GLU A 190 -18.24 5.12 6.56
C GLU A 190 -17.04 4.20 6.31
N TYR A 191 -15.95 4.76 5.82
CA TYR A 191 -14.70 4.03 5.57
C TYR A 191 -13.67 4.43 6.62
N VAL A 192 -13.06 3.42 7.24
CA VAL A 192 -12.00 3.60 8.23
C VAL A 192 -10.84 2.71 7.83
N PHE A 193 -9.64 3.30 7.75
CA PHE A 193 -8.40 2.53 7.61
C PHE A 193 -7.68 2.52 8.95
N ALA A 194 -7.86 1.46 9.71
CA ALA A 194 -7.28 1.30 11.04
C ALA A 194 -6.78 -0.14 11.26
N PRO A 195 -5.68 -0.53 10.60
CA PRO A 195 -5.22 -1.93 10.58
C PRO A 195 -5.15 -2.57 11.98
N GLY A 196 -5.94 -3.63 12.16
CA GLY A 196 -6.00 -4.41 13.40
C GLY A 196 -6.94 -3.87 14.48
N LEU A 197 -7.65 -2.76 14.22
CA LEU A 197 -8.76 -2.31 15.06
C LEU A 197 -10.10 -2.91 14.60
N PRO A 198 -11.10 -3.04 15.49
CA PRO A 198 -12.39 -3.66 15.16
C PRO A 198 -13.28 -2.85 14.19
N ASP A 199 -12.96 -1.57 14.01
CA ASP A 199 -13.67 -0.62 13.14
C ASP A 199 -13.01 -0.45 11.77
N ASP A 200 -11.92 -1.16 11.49
CA ASP A 200 -11.25 -1.18 10.19
C ASP A 200 -12.18 -1.71 9.08
N GLY A 201 -12.21 -1.03 7.94
CA GLY A 201 -13.02 -1.40 6.78
C GLY A 201 -14.21 -0.48 6.52
N ALA A 202 -15.24 -1.02 5.85
CA ALA A 202 -16.45 -0.30 5.50
C ALA A 202 -17.58 -0.58 6.51
N THR A 203 -18.22 0.48 7.00
CA THR A 203 -19.35 0.41 7.93
C THR A 203 -20.60 1.05 7.33
N VAL A 204 -21.67 0.27 7.14
CA VAL A 204 -22.98 0.80 6.76
C VAL A 204 -23.71 1.28 8.01
N VAL A 205 -24.18 2.53 7.98
CA VAL A 205 -25.00 3.11 9.03
C VAL A 205 -26.47 2.80 8.73
N VAL A 206 -27.11 2.10 9.65
CA VAL A 206 -28.48 1.59 9.49
C VAL A 206 -29.38 2.26 10.52
N ASP A 207 -30.43 2.93 10.06
CA ASP A 207 -31.50 3.40 10.96
C ASP A 207 -32.27 2.18 11.51
N GLU A 208 -32.52 2.16 12.82
CA GLU A 208 -33.28 1.10 13.50
C GLU A 208 -34.60 0.76 12.78
N ALA A 209 -35.29 1.76 12.22
CA ALA A 209 -36.55 1.56 11.50
C ALA A 209 -36.40 0.76 10.18
N LEU A 210 -35.21 0.78 9.57
CA LEU A 210 -34.92 0.06 8.33
C LEU A 210 -34.30 -1.32 8.58
N LEU A 211 -33.73 -1.55 9.77
CA LEU A 211 -32.94 -2.73 10.09
C LEU A 211 -33.65 -4.05 9.73
N SER A 212 -34.93 -4.19 10.11
CA SER A 212 -35.72 -5.40 9.83
C SER A 212 -35.90 -5.69 8.33
N ALA A 213 -35.92 -4.66 7.48
CA ALA A 213 -36.16 -4.78 6.04
C ALA A 213 -34.93 -5.21 5.23
N LEU A 214 -33.72 -5.04 5.78
CA LEU A 214 -32.47 -5.31 5.07
C LEU A 214 -32.19 -6.81 4.88
N ASP A 215 -31.69 -7.20 3.72
CA ASP A 215 -31.22 -8.57 3.48
C ASP A 215 -29.68 -8.64 3.66
N PRO A 216 -29.15 -9.42 4.63
CA PRO A 216 -27.71 -9.58 4.81
C PRO A 216 -26.97 -10.05 3.54
N ALA A 217 -27.64 -10.82 2.68
CA ALA A 217 -27.04 -11.34 1.45
C ALA A 217 -26.60 -10.24 0.48
N GLU A 218 -27.28 -9.09 0.51
CA GLU A 218 -26.99 -7.93 -0.32
C GLU A 218 -25.60 -7.36 0.00
N PHE A 219 -25.29 -7.24 1.28
CA PHE A 219 -24.05 -6.60 1.77
C PHE A 219 -22.81 -7.48 1.63
N GLU A 220 -22.99 -8.81 1.45
CA GLU A 220 -21.86 -9.70 1.13
C GLU A 220 -21.21 -9.35 -0.21
N TRP A 221 -21.93 -8.70 -1.15
CA TRP A 221 -21.36 -8.22 -2.40
C TRP A 221 -20.36 -7.09 -2.21
N HIS A 222 -20.43 -6.41 -1.07
CA HIS A 222 -19.61 -5.26 -0.74
C HIS A 222 -19.64 -4.17 -1.82
N VAL A 223 -18.93 -3.07 -1.56
CA VAL A 223 -18.66 -2.06 -2.57
C VAL A 223 -17.73 -2.59 -3.67
N PRO A 224 -17.88 -2.13 -4.93
CA PRO A 224 -17.16 -2.73 -6.07
C PRO A 224 -15.64 -2.79 -5.89
N GLY A 225 -15.02 -1.74 -5.33
CA GLY A 225 -13.58 -1.64 -5.11
C GLY A 225 -12.98 -2.69 -4.17
N ARG A 226 -13.80 -3.37 -3.35
CA ARG A 226 -13.34 -4.46 -2.46
C ARG A 226 -13.57 -5.87 -3.04
N ARG A 227 -14.36 -6.01 -4.10
CA ARG A 227 -14.77 -7.34 -4.61
C ARG A 227 -13.59 -8.17 -5.08
N HIS A 228 -12.61 -7.55 -5.73
CA HIS A 228 -11.44 -8.28 -6.21
C HIS A 228 -10.64 -8.92 -5.05
N GLU A 229 -10.43 -8.17 -3.98
CA GLU A 229 -9.71 -8.62 -2.80
C GLU A 229 -10.48 -9.75 -2.07
N ILE A 230 -11.77 -9.55 -1.86
CA ILE A 230 -12.67 -10.55 -1.24
C ILE A 230 -12.64 -11.86 -2.02
N VAL A 231 -12.86 -11.81 -3.34
CA VAL A 231 -12.89 -13.01 -4.20
C VAL A 231 -11.51 -13.68 -4.23
N THR A 232 -10.42 -12.90 -4.22
CA THR A 232 -9.06 -13.45 -4.10
C THR A 232 -8.88 -14.24 -2.80
N HIS A 233 -9.35 -13.70 -1.67
CA HIS A 233 -9.30 -14.38 -0.38
C HIS A 233 -10.10 -15.69 -0.39
N LEU A 234 -11.33 -15.65 -0.93
CA LEU A 234 -12.17 -16.84 -1.07
C LEU A 234 -11.48 -17.94 -1.89
N VAL A 235 -10.91 -17.61 -3.07
CA VAL A 235 -10.20 -18.59 -3.91
C VAL A 235 -8.96 -19.14 -3.21
N ARG A 236 -8.22 -18.29 -2.48
CA ARG A 236 -7.03 -18.71 -1.71
C ARG A 236 -7.39 -19.55 -0.50
N ALA A 237 -8.56 -19.38 0.10
CA ALA A 237 -9.02 -20.15 1.24
C ALA A 237 -9.35 -21.61 0.89
N LEU A 238 -9.69 -21.90 -0.37
CA LEU A 238 -10.00 -23.26 -0.82
C LEU A 238 -8.90 -24.27 -0.47
N PRO A 239 -9.25 -25.52 -0.14
CA PRO A 239 -8.27 -26.58 0.07
C PRO A 239 -7.34 -26.76 -1.13
N LYS A 240 -6.13 -27.25 -0.86
CA LYS A 240 -5.06 -27.42 -1.87
C LYS A 240 -5.52 -28.18 -3.12
N GLU A 241 -6.39 -29.17 -2.95
CA GLU A 241 -6.93 -30.00 -4.04
C GLU A 241 -7.77 -29.19 -5.03
N TRP A 242 -8.61 -28.29 -4.52
CA TRP A 242 -9.41 -27.37 -5.33
C TRP A 242 -8.57 -26.22 -5.87
N ARG A 243 -7.77 -25.58 -5.02
CA ARG A 243 -6.99 -24.38 -5.36
C ARG A 243 -6.07 -24.59 -6.57
N ARG A 244 -5.48 -25.78 -6.72
CA ARG A 244 -4.61 -26.14 -7.86
C ARG A 244 -5.30 -26.04 -9.22
N ARG A 245 -6.63 -26.12 -9.27
CA ARG A 245 -7.44 -26.01 -10.50
C ARG A 245 -7.65 -24.56 -10.94
N PHE A 246 -7.36 -23.60 -10.06
CA PHE A 246 -7.61 -22.17 -10.22
C PHE A 246 -6.31 -21.35 -10.21
N VAL A 247 -5.20 -21.98 -10.61
CA VAL A 247 -3.90 -21.30 -10.75
C VAL A 247 -3.68 -20.98 -12.23
N PRO A 248 -3.29 -19.75 -12.60
CA PRO A 248 -2.99 -18.60 -11.72
C PRO A 248 -4.23 -18.00 -11.03
N VAL A 249 -4.11 -17.72 -9.73
CA VAL A 249 -5.21 -17.12 -8.94
C VAL A 249 -5.62 -15.75 -9.47
N PRO A 250 -4.69 -14.82 -9.79
CA PRO A 250 -5.08 -13.50 -10.32
C PRO A 250 -5.92 -13.60 -11.59
N ASP A 251 -5.51 -14.44 -12.54
CA ASP A 251 -6.24 -14.64 -13.80
C ASP A 251 -7.63 -15.23 -13.56
N THR A 252 -7.73 -16.21 -12.65
CA THR A 252 -9.01 -16.81 -12.29
C THR A 252 -9.94 -15.78 -11.67
N VAL A 253 -9.44 -14.97 -10.72
CA VAL A 253 -10.23 -13.92 -10.05
C VAL A 253 -10.72 -12.88 -11.05
N ASN A 254 -9.86 -12.38 -11.94
CA ASN A 254 -10.25 -11.41 -12.97
C ASN A 254 -11.37 -11.96 -13.86
N GLN A 255 -11.23 -13.21 -14.29
CA GLN A 255 -12.27 -13.87 -15.08
C GLN A 255 -13.55 -14.10 -14.25
N LEU A 256 -13.46 -14.40 -12.96
CA LEU A 256 -14.66 -14.55 -12.11
C LEU A 256 -15.41 -13.24 -12.03
N LEU A 257 -14.72 -12.14 -11.71
CA LEU A 257 -15.34 -10.82 -11.57
C LEU A 257 -16.03 -10.36 -12.86
N ALA A 258 -15.47 -10.69 -14.02
CA ALA A 258 -16.10 -10.41 -15.31
C ALA A 258 -17.41 -11.17 -15.54
N ASP A 259 -17.58 -12.34 -14.92
CA ASP A 259 -18.76 -13.21 -15.04
C ASP A 259 -19.76 -13.04 -13.86
N LEU A 260 -19.36 -12.34 -12.80
CA LEU A 260 -20.17 -12.18 -11.59
C LEU A 260 -21.19 -11.05 -11.77
N GLU A 261 -22.46 -11.41 -11.75
CA GLU A 261 -23.58 -10.47 -11.74
C GLU A 261 -24.31 -10.52 -10.39
N ALA A 262 -24.47 -9.36 -9.77
CA ALA A 262 -25.28 -9.23 -8.55
C ALA A 262 -26.74 -9.52 -8.86
N GLN A 263 -27.34 -10.44 -8.10
CA GLN A 263 -28.73 -10.83 -8.26
C GLN A 263 -29.44 -10.71 -6.90
N PRO A 264 -30.69 -10.22 -6.85
CA PRO A 264 -31.43 -10.12 -5.60
C PRO A 264 -31.47 -11.45 -4.84
N GLY A 265 -31.12 -11.43 -3.55
CA GLY A 265 -31.12 -12.60 -2.67
C GLY A 265 -30.01 -13.63 -2.91
N VAL A 266 -29.09 -13.40 -3.86
CA VAL A 266 -27.93 -14.26 -4.08
C VAL A 266 -26.73 -13.69 -3.34
N ARG A 267 -26.11 -14.47 -2.48
CA ARG A 267 -24.87 -14.09 -1.78
C ARG A 267 -23.66 -14.13 -2.70
N LEU A 268 -22.68 -13.24 -2.49
CA LEU A 268 -21.42 -13.23 -3.23
C LEU A 268 -20.71 -14.58 -3.17
N VAL A 269 -20.61 -15.18 -1.98
CA VAL A 269 -19.95 -16.47 -1.79
C VAL A 269 -20.62 -17.58 -2.61
N ASP A 270 -21.94 -17.55 -2.75
CA ASP A 270 -22.70 -18.53 -3.53
C ASP A 270 -22.52 -18.31 -5.04
N ALA A 271 -22.46 -17.05 -5.49
CA ALA A 271 -22.17 -16.71 -6.88
C ALA A 271 -20.75 -17.16 -7.29
N VAL A 272 -19.74 -16.88 -6.45
CA VAL A 272 -18.35 -17.31 -6.65
C VAL A 272 -18.25 -18.83 -6.68
N ARG A 273 -18.91 -19.52 -5.73
CA ARG A 273 -18.93 -20.99 -5.64
C ARG A 273 -19.51 -21.62 -6.91
N ARG A 274 -20.62 -21.08 -7.39
CA ARG A 274 -21.29 -21.54 -8.63
C ARG A 274 -20.36 -21.41 -9.83
N GLU A 275 -19.72 -20.27 -9.98
CA GLU A 275 -18.86 -20.02 -11.14
C GLU A 275 -17.56 -20.84 -11.11
N LEU A 276 -16.93 -20.96 -9.94
CA LEU A 276 -15.79 -21.86 -9.75
C LEU A 276 -16.16 -23.33 -10.02
N GLY A 277 -17.35 -23.78 -9.58
CA GLY A 277 -17.85 -25.12 -9.86
C GLY A 277 -18.07 -25.36 -11.36
N ARG A 278 -18.62 -24.37 -12.08
CA ARG A 278 -18.78 -24.42 -13.54
C ARG A 278 -17.43 -24.63 -14.25
N ARG A 279 -16.38 -23.94 -13.79
CA ARG A 279 -15.01 -24.05 -14.34
C ARG A 279 -14.33 -25.35 -13.98
N ALA A 280 -14.56 -25.86 -12.77
CA ALA A 280 -14.03 -27.15 -12.32
C ALA A 280 -14.74 -28.35 -12.98
N GLY A 281 -15.95 -28.15 -13.52
CA GLY A 281 -16.79 -29.21 -14.09
C GLY A 281 -17.55 -30.03 -13.03
N GLU A 282 -17.46 -29.64 -11.76
CA GLU A 282 -18.15 -30.26 -10.63
C GLU A 282 -18.53 -29.20 -9.58
N PRO A 283 -19.67 -29.33 -8.89
CA PRO A 283 -20.06 -28.40 -7.83
C PRO A 283 -19.06 -28.37 -6.68
N ILE A 284 -18.70 -27.17 -6.22
CA ILE A 284 -17.91 -27.02 -5.00
C ILE A 284 -18.83 -27.22 -3.77
N PRO A 285 -18.48 -28.10 -2.82
CA PRO A 285 -19.22 -28.25 -1.58
C PRO A 285 -19.35 -26.93 -0.79
N ALA A 286 -20.51 -26.71 -0.16
CA ALA A 286 -20.85 -25.42 0.45
C ALA A 286 -19.96 -25.05 1.64
N ASP A 287 -19.43 -26.05 2.35
CA ASP A 287 -18.55 -25.92 3.50
C ASP A 287 -17.10 -25.54 3.13
N LEU A 288 -16.71 -25.67 1.86
CA LEU A 288 -15.34 -25.36 1.41
C LEU A 288 -15.12 -23.89 1.07
N LEU A 289 -16.19 -23.12 0.88
CA LEU A 289 -16.11 -21.71 0.54
C LEU A 289 -17.10 -20.94 1.42
N THR A 290 -16.59 -20.22 2.41
CA THR A 290 -17.41 -19.49 3.38
C THR A 290 -16.90 -18.05 3.52
N MET A 291 -17.80 -17.12 3.85
CA MET A 291 -17.42 -15.73 4.08
C MET A 291 -16.56 -15.56 5.34
N ASP A 292 -16.61 -16.52 6.28
CA ASP A 292 -15.76 -16.52 7.47
C ASP A 292 -14.27 -16.75 7.18
N SER A 293 -13.92 -17.16 5.95
CA SER A 293 -12.53 -17.24 5.51
C SER A 293 -11.95 -15.90 5.05
N VAL A 294 -12.80 -14.88 4.89
CA VAL A 294 -12.42 -13.53 4.51
C VAL A 294 -12.08 -12.74 5.77
N PRO A 295 -10.95 -12.00 5.81
CA PRO A 295 -10.60 -11.13 6.93
C PRO A 295 -11.72 -10.15 7.30
N ASP A 296 -11.86 -9.85 8.59
CA ASP A 296 -12.94 -8.99 9.11
C ASP A 296 -12.96 -7.59 8.47
N HIS A 297 -11.80 -6.99 8.19
CA HIS A 297 -11.70 -5.67 7.54
C HIS A 297 -12.17 -5.66 6.07
N LEU A 298 -12.41 -6.83 5.47
CA LEU A 298 -13.01 -6.99 4.14
C LEU A 298 -14.47 -7.44 4.19
N ARG A 299 -15.05 -7.56 5.39
CA ARG A 299 -16.47 -7.84 5.59
C ARG A 299 -17.18 -6.52 5.89
N MET A 300 -18.40 -6.38 5.37
CA MET A 300 -19.21 -5.21 5.66
C MET A 300 -19.58 -5.18 7.14
N ARG A 301 -19.25 -4.08 7.82
CA ARG A 301 -19.67 -3.80 9.19
C ARG A 301 -20.98 -3.01 9.16
N PHE A 302 -21.77 -3.14 10.22
CA PHE A 302 -23.01 -2.41 10.42
C PHE A 302 -22.98 -1.65 11.73
N ARG A 303 -23.51 -0.43 11.71
CA ARG A 303 -23.77 0.38 12.90
C ARG A 303 -25.24 0.80 12.90
N VAL A 304 -26.00 0.27 13.85
CA VAL A 304 -27.42 0.59 14.03
C VAL A 304 -27.55 1.86 14.87
N VAL A 305 -28.32 2.82 14.38
CA VAL A 305 -28.54 4.10 15.05
C VAL A 305 -30.02 4.37 15.26
N ASP A 306 -30.33 5.10 16.33
CA ASP A 306 -31.68 5.62 16.57
C ASP A 306 -31.99 6.86 15.71
N ALA A 307 -33.21 7.39 15.82
CA ALA A 307 -33.65 8.59 15.13
C ALA A 307 -32.86 9.88 15.48
N LYS A 308 -32.00 9.85 16.50
CA LYS A 308 -31.10 10.94 16.89
C LYS A 308 -29.65 10.67 16.45
N SER A 309 -29.42 9.64 15.65
CA SER A 309 -28.10 9.16 15.24
C SER A 309 -27.22 8.68 16.40
N THR A 310 -27.83 8.23 17.51
CA THR A 310 -27.11 7.59 18.61
C THR A 310 -26.92 6.11 18.30
N GLU A 311 -25.70 5.61 18.45
CA GLU A 311 -25.41 4.18 18.24
C GLU A 311 -26.13 3.31 19.28
N LEU A 312 -26.88 2.33 18.78
CA LEU A 312 -27.55 1.32 19.58
C LEU A 312 -26.74 0.02 19.63
N ALA A 313 -26.19 -0.40 18.49
CA ALA A 313 -25.38 -1.60 18.35
C ALA A 313 -24.51 -1.55 17.09
N SER A 314 -23.43 -2.33 17.05
CA SER A 314 -22.59 -2.47 15.87
C SER A 314 -21.89 -3.82 15.79
N GLY A 315 -21.62 -4.30 14.57
CA GLY A 315 -21.04 -5.62 14.35
C GLY A 315 -20.95 -6.03 12.88
N LEU A 316 -20.42 -7.22 12.62
CA LEU A 316 -20.28 -7.80 11.28
C LEU A 316 -21.46 -8.69 10.86
N ASP A 317 -22.34 -9.03 11.80
CA ASP A 317 -23.48 -9.91 11.58
C ASP A 317 -24.79 -9.12 11.70
N LEU A 318 -25.35 -8.77 10.53
CA LEU A 318 -26.61 -8.03 10.46
C LEU A 318 -27.79 -8.84 11.03
N ALA A 319 -27.76 -10.17 10.95
CA ALA A 319 -28.84 -10.99 11.50
C ALA A 319 -28.81 -10.94 13.03
N ALA A 320 -27.63 -11.03 13.64
CA ALA A 320 -27.48 -10.90 15.09
C ALA A 320 -27.86 -9.51 15.62
N LEU A 321 -27.75 -8.46 14.79
CA LEU A 321 -28.18 -7.10 15.17
C LEU A 321 -29.70 -6.91 15.13
N LYS A 322 -30.46 -7.81 14.48
CA LYS A 322 -31.93 -7.76 14.42
C LYS A 322 -32.63 -8.39 15.63
N ASP A 323 -31.93 -9.25 16.38
CA ASP A 323 -32.45 -10.00 17.51
C ASP A 323 -32.48 -9.18 18.81
#